data_AF-A0A937SQL0-F1
#
_entry.id   AF-A0A937SQL0-F1
#
_cell.length_a   1.000
_cell.length_b   1.000
_cell.length_c   1.000
_cell.angle_alpha   90.00
_cell.angle_beta   90.00
_cell.angle_gamma   90.00
#
_symmetry.space_group_name_H-M   'P 1'
#
loop_
_entity.id
_entity.type
_entity.pdbx_description
1 polymer ?
#
loop_
_entity_poly.entity_id
_entity_poly.type
_entity_poly.pdbx_seq_one_letter_code
_entity_poly.pdbx_strand_id
1 'polypeptide(L)'
;MAQKRDEERRSHVGYGSSYRKGSDRDLETKTGIGAVLGGQVWMVKPDKHAKAANPCIWMQAGAVEFKNCNNFYDCTTCKYDLGMEKRVEKGNQMPWQEAMKRREGLDRLCRHSLTNRIAKRACAYDYECSKCDFDQFFEDVWTTKTGSRLHEVEEIKGFKVPRGYYFHNGHAWIRIESGGCVRVGMDDFSQKLLGGADAFDLPLMGKELDRGNVGWGLKRTANRADVLSPVDGVIMEVNSGLRERPELARHKPYEEGWLFMVHTPDIKGAAKKLMADAESFEWMNTEVKILEGMIEDVSGPLPADGGYLAEDIFGNLPDLGWARLTKTFLKAK
;
A
#
# COMPACT_ATOMS: atom_id res chain seq x y z
N MET A 1 2.43 -33.73 39.38
CA MET A 1 2.73 -32.29 39.39
C MET A 1 3.37 -31.95 38.06
N ALA A 2 2.66 -31.16 37.26
CA ALA A 2 2.85 -31.03 35.82
C ALA A 2 4.19 -30.38 35.47
N GLN A 3 4.88 -31.04 34.53
CA GLN A 3 6.10 -30.56 33.89
C GLN A 3 5.86 -29.21 33.20
N LYS A 4 6.88 -28.35 33.31
CA LYS A 4 7.12 -27.12 32.53
C LYS A 4 6.53 -27.23 31.12
N ARG A 5 5.42 -26.53 30.88
CA ARG A 5 4.84 -26.37 29.54
C ARG A 5 5.56 -25.22 28.82
N ASP A 6 6.16 -25.59 27.69
CA ASP A 6 6.41 -24.78 26.49
C ASP A 6 6.85 -23.32 26.73
N GLU A 7 8.16 -23.14 26.92
CA GLU A 7 8.85 -21.93 26.50
C GLU A 7 8.59 -21.70 25.00
N GLU A 8 7.82 -20.65 24.70
CA GLU A 8 7.89 -19.82 23.50
C GLU A 8 8.48 -20.50 22.25
N ARG A 9 7.65 -21.24 21.51
CA ARG A 9 7.96 -21.63 20.13
C ARG A 9 7.88 -20.38 19.25
N ARG A 10 8.86 -19.47 19.36
CA ARG A 10 8.94 -18.25 18.57
C ARG A 10 8.89 -18.62 17.09
N SER A 11 8.06 -17.91 16.33
CA SER A 11 8.04 -18.03 14.87
C SER A 11 9.43 -17.65 14.36
N HIS A 12 10.13 -18.57 13.72
CA HIS A 12 11.45 -18.32 13.14
C HIS A 12 11.38 -17.40 11.91
N VAL A 13 10.23 -16.79 11.63
CA VAL A 13 9.94 -15.97 10.44
C VAL A 13 10.16 -14.49 10.81
N GLY A 14 11.01 -13.79 10.06
CA GLY A 14 11.27 -12.35 10.24
C GLY A 14 12.74 -11.99 10.43
N TYR A 15 13.02 -10.86 11.09
CA TYR A 15 14.38 -10.51 11.53
C TYR A 15 14.73 -11.39 12.73
N GLY A 16 15.11 -12.64 12.46
CA GLY A 16 15.53 -13.58 13.50
C GLY A 16 16.83 -13.08 14.13
N SER A 17 16.70 -12.25 15.16
CA SER A 17 17.81 -11.77 15.95
C SER A 17 17.35 -11.67 17.38
N SER A 18 18.12 -12.26 18.29
CA SER A 18 17.88 -12.11 19.71
C SER A 18 18.64 -10.88 20.20
N TYR A 19 17.94 -10.05 20.96
CA TYR A 19 18.50 -8.85 21.57
C TYR A 19 18.64 -9.11 23.06
N ARG A 20 19.82 -8.85 23.61
CA ARG A 20 20.01 -8.76 25.06
C ARG A 20 20.73 -7.45 25.38
N LYS A 21 20.46 -6.89 26.55
CA LYS A 21 21.20 -5.72 27.03
C LYS A 21 22.68 -6.09 27.18
N GLY A 22 23.56 -5.28 26.60
CA GLY A 22 25.01 -5.47 26.66
C GLY A 22 25.59 -4.80 27.89
N SER A 23 26.63 -5.43 28.46
CA SER A 23 27.55 -4.83 29.43
C SER A 23 28.87 -4.44 28.75
N ASP A 24 29.68 -3.58 29.36
CA ASP A 24 30.99 -3.19 28.80
C ASP A 24 31.89 -4.40 28.48
N ARG A 25 31.79 -5.46 29.28
CA ARG A 25 32.53 -6.71 29.10
C ARG A 25 32.05 -7.54 27.90
N ASP A 26 30.81 -7.34 27.45
CA ASP A 26 30.24 -8.03 26.28
C ASP A 26 30.76 -7.45 24.95
N LEU A 27 31.15 -6.17 24.94
CA LEU A 27 31.76 -5.52 23.78
C LEU A 27 33.16 -6.08 23.49
N GLU A 28 33.88 -6.51 24.52
CA GLU A 28 35.23 -7.10 24.40
C GLU A 28 35.20 -8.56 23.92
N THR A 29 34.15 -9.31 24.25
CA THR A 29 34.10 -10.78 24.03
C THR A 29 33.63 -11.20 22.63
N LYS A 30 33.27 -10.28 21.73
CA LYS A 30 32.80 -10.53 20.35
C LYS A 30 31.67 -11.58 20.22
N THR A 31 30.90 -11.86 21.28
CA THR A 31 29.85 -12.89 21.28
C THR A 31 28.55 -12.47 20.57
N GLY A 32 28.50 -11.26 20.01
CA GLY A 32 27.39 -10.71 19.24
C GLY A 32 27.76 -9.36 18.61
N ILE A 33 26.83 -8.77 17.86
CA ILE A 33 27.00 -7.45 17.25
C ILE A 33 26.46 -6.39 18.24
N GLY A 34 27.32 -5.48 18.68
CA GLY A 34 26.91 -4.34 19.51
C GLY A 34 26.17 -3.30 18.67
N ALA A 35 24.96 -2.94 19.06
CA ALA A 35 24.17 -1.86 18.47
C ALA A 35 23.73 -0.87 19.56
N VAL A 36 23.90 0.43 19.31
CA VAL A 36 23.43 1.48 20.23
C VAL A 36 22.04 1.92 19.81
N LEU A 37 21.05 1.64 20.66
CA LEU A 37 19.65 2.03 20.44
C LEU A 37 19.15 2.77 21.70
N GLY A 38 18.78 4.03 21.56
CA GLY A 38 18.28 4.85 22.68
C GLY A 38 19.31 5.11 23.79
N GLY A 39 20.59 5.22 23.45
CA GLY A 39 21.67 5.45 24.43
C GLY A 39 22.08 4.23 25.25
N GLN A 40 21.51 3.05 24.96
CA GLN A 40 21.88 1.77 25.58
C GLN A 40 22.52 0.83 24.55
N VAL A 41 23.51 0.05 25.00
CA VAL A 41 24.18 -0.97 24.20
C VAL A 41 23.36 -2.25 24.20
N TRP A 42 23.01 -2.73 23.01
CA TRP A 42 22.32 -3.99 22.78
C TRP A 42 23.24 -4.97 22.06
N MET A 43 23.30 -6.20 22.55
CA MET A 43 23.97 -7.30 21.88
C MET A 43 22.95 -8.04 21.01
N VAL A 44 23.16 -7.96 19.69
CA VAL A 44 22.35 -8.64 18.69
C VAL A 44 23.03 -9.96 18.34
N LYS A 45 22.32 -11.08 18.55
CA LYS A 45 22.73 -12.39 18.05
C LYS A 45 21.83 -12.79 16.89
N PRO A 46 22.36 -12.84 15.64
CA PRO A 46 21.61 -13.33 14.49
C PRO A 46 21.17 -14.78 14.73
N ASP A 47 19.88 -15.04 14.53
CA ASP A 47 19.35 -16.38 14.46
C ASP A 47 19.73 -16.98 13.10
N LYS A 48 20.58 -18.00 13.15
CA LYS A 48 21.07 -18.71 11.95
C LYS A 48 19.96 -19.53 11.27
N HIS A 49 18.84 -19.76 11.95
CA HIS A 49 17.70 -20.51 11.44
C HIS A 49 16.51 -19.59 11.07
N ALA A 50 16.72 -18.28 11.06
CA ALA A 50 15.72 -17.31 10.64
C ALA A 50 15.27 -17.59 9.19
N LYS A 51 13.96 -17.70 9.00
CA LYS A 51 13.32 -17.77 7.68
C LYS A 51 12.93 -16.36 7.25
N ALA A 52 13.35 -15.99 6.04
CA ALA A 52 12.95 -14.75 5.42
C ALA A 52 11.44 -14.75 5.16
N ALA A 53 10.71 -13.76 5.67
CA ALA A 53 9.28 -13.60 5.44
C ALA A 53 9.01 -13.17 3.98
N ASN A 54 9.83 -12.24 3.48
CA ASN A 54 9.79 -11.72 2.12
C ASN A 54 11.21 -11.79 1.55
N PRO A 55 11.69 -12.95 1.09
CA PRO A 55 13.08 -13.11 0.67
C PRO A 55 13.39 -12.21 -0.52
N CYS A 56 14.51 -11.49 -0.50
CA CYS A 56 14.96 -10.64 -1.61
C CYS A 56 15.33 -11.48 -2.84
N ILE A 57 15.20 -10.91 -4.04
CA ILE A 57 15.53 -11.60 -5.30
C ILE A 57 16.96 -12.16 -5.30
N TRP A 58 17.93 -11.44 -4.73
CA TRP A 58 19.32 -11.91 -4.60
C TRP A 58 19.43 -13.14 -3.71
N MET A 59 18.66 -13.18 -2.62
CA MET A 59 18.60 -14.32 -1.71
C MET A 59 17.89 -15.50 -2.36
N GLN A 60 16.74 -15.23 -2.98
CA GLN A 60 15.97 -16.25 -3.69
C GLN A 60 16.75 -16.85 -4.85
N ALA A 61 17.62 -16.08 -5.50
CA ALA A 61 18.54 -16.56 -6.52
C ALA A 61 19.69 -17.41 -5.99
N GLY A 62 19.99 -17.32 -4.68
CA GLY A 62 21.16 -17.94 -4.07
C GLY A 62 22.44 -17.12 -4.28
N ALA A 63 22.33 -15.87 -4.75
CA ALA A 63 23.48 -14.97 -4.88
C ALA A 63 23.91 -14.38 -3.52
N VAL A 64 23.02 -14.38 -2.52
CA VAL A 64 23.33 -14.04 -1.12
C VAL A 64 22.61 -14.99 -0.17
N GLU A 65 23.16 -15.19 1.03
CA GLU A 65 22.63 -16.16 1.99
C GLU A 65 21.32 -15.71 2.65
N PHE A 66 21.25 -14.45 3.09
CA PHE A 66 20.07 -13.93 3.80
C PHE A 66 19.85 -12.46 3.52
N LYS A 67 18.70 -12.13 2.93
CA LYS A 67 18.23 -10.75 2.78
C LYS A 67 16.71 -10.76 2.65
N ASN A 68 16.02 -10.09 3.57
CA ASN A 68 14.60 -9.74 3.36
C ASN A 68 14.50 -8.53 2.43
N CYS A 69 13.54 -8.58 1.51
CA CYS A 69 13.11 -7.44 0.73
C CYS A 69 12.33 -6.49 1.64
N ASN A 70 12.77 -5.23 1.65
CA ASN A 70 12.14 -4.12 2.37
C ASN A 70 11.75 -2.97 1.43
N ASN A 71 11.80 -3.22 0.12
CA ASN A 71 11.46 -2.26 -0.94
C ASN A 71 10.38 -2.82 -1.87
N PHE A 72 9.48 -3.68 -1.36
CA PHE A 72 8.32 -4.17 -2.10
C PHE A 72 8.63 -4.79 -3.46
N TYR A 73 9.80 -5.40 -3.59
CA TYR A 73 10.30 -5.92 -4.88
C TYR A 73 10.38 -4.90 -6.02
N ASP A 74 10.27 -3.60 -5.73
CA ASP A 74 10.69 -2.54 -6.62
C ASP A 74 12.21 -2.49 -6.64
N CYS A 75 12.80 -3.37 -7.46
CA CYS A 75 14.26 -3.53 -7.47
C CYS A 75 14.96 -2.36 -8.16
N THR A 76 14.29 -1.67 -9.09
CA THR A 76 14.87 -0.56 -9.87
C THR A 76 15.17 0.65 -9.00
N THR A 77 14.43 0.86 -7.90
CA THR A 77 14.66 1.95 -6.94
C THR A 77 15.38 1.49 -5.66
N CYS A 78 15.71 0.20 -5.56
CA CYS A 78 16.22 -0.40 -4.32
C CYS A 78 17.70 -0.05 -4.09
N LYS A 79 17.99 0.67 -2.99
CA LYS A 79 19.38 1.02 -2.59
C LYS A 79 20.30 -0.20 -2.45
N TYR A 80 19.77 -1.32 -1.98
CA TYR A 80 20.55 -2.56 -1.84
C TYR A 80 20.89 -3.15 -3.21
N ASP A 81 19.93 -3.16 -4.14
CA ASP A 81 20.10 -3.66 -5.50
C ASP A 81 21.18 -2.85 -6.23
N LEU A 82 21.06 -1.52 -6.24
CA LEU A 82 22.07 -0.60 -6.79
C LEU A 82 23.46 -0.81 -6.17
N GLY A 83 23.52 -1.10 -4.87
CA GLY A 83 24.78 -1.41 -4.18
C GLY A 83 25.38 -2.74 -4.62
N MET A 84 24.54 -3.75 -4.89
CA MET A 84 24.96 -5.05 -5.38
C MET A 84 25.40 -4.98 -6.84
N GLU A 85 24.71 -4.23 -7.70
CA GLU A 85 25.12 -3.98 -9.08
C GLU A 85 26.52 -3.38 -9.17
N LYS A 86 26.82 -2.37 -8.34
CA LYS A 86 28.19 -1.80 -8.24
C LYS A 86 29.24 -2.83 -7.80
N ARG A 87 28.87 -3.84 -7.02
CA ARG A 87 29.78 -4.94 -6.65
C ARG A 87 29.96 -5.92 -7.80
N VAL A 88 28.91 -6.16 -8.59
CA VAL A 88 28.97 -6.96 -9.82
C VAL A 88 29.88 -6.31 -10.85
N GLU A 89 29.75 -5.00 -11.07
CA GLU A 89 30.63 -4.24 -11.98
C GLU A 89 32.11 -4.34 -11.58
N LYS A 90 32.38 -4.39 -10.27
CA LYS A 90 33.74 -4.59 -9.71
C LYS A 90 34.21 -6.05 -9.71
N GLY A 91 33.39 -7.00 -10.17
CA GLY A 91 33.70 -8.44 -10.17
C GLY A 91 33.65 -9.11 -8.79
N ASN A 92 33.18 -8.41 -7.76
CA ASN A 92 33.16 -8.89 -6.36
C ASN A 92 31.87 -9.64 -5.99
N GLN A 93 30.96 -9.80 -6.95
CA GLN A 93 29.66 -10.40 -6.73
C GLN A 93 29.10 -10.95 -8.05
N MET A 94 28.45 -12.09 -7.99
CA MET A 94 27.69 -12.63 -9.12
C MET A 94 26.31 -11.96 -9.19
N PRO A 95 25.85 -11.50 -10.37
CA PRO A 95 24.50 -10.97 -10.51
C PRO A 95 23.47 -12.06 -10.25
N TRP A 96 22.33 -11.68 -9.66
CA TRP A 96 21.29 -12.65 -9.32
C TRP A 96 20.74 -13.37 -10.56
N GLN A 97 20.74 -12.72 -11.73
CA GLN A 97 20.35 -13.30 -13.01
C GLN A 97 21.24 -14.51 -13.34
N GLU A 98 22.56 -14.38 -13.23
CA GLU A 98 23.50 -15.47 -13.48
C GLU A 98 23.38 -16.58 -12.42
N ALA A 99 23.14 -16.23 -11.16
CA ALA A 99 22.86 -17.21 -10.12
C ALA A 99 21.60 -18.03 -10.45
N MET A 100 20.55 -17.39 -10.98
CA MET A 100 19.35 -18.07 -11.43
C MET A 100 19.56 -18.90 -12.70
N LYS A 101 20.41 -18.47 -13.64
CA LYS A 101 20.75 -19.24 -14.86
C LYS A 101 21.40 -20.59 -14.52
N ARG A 102 22.09 -20.69 -13.39
CA ARG A 102 22.74 -21.93 -12.92
C ARG A 102 21.75 -22.96 -12.34
N ARG A 103 20.48 -22.61 -12.18
CA ARG A 103 19.45 -23.55 -11.69
C ARG A 103 18.95 -24.44 -12.81
N GLU A 104 18.45 -25.61 -12.45
CA GLU A 104 17.98 -26.60 -13.40
C GLU A 104 16.50 -26.40 -13.76
N GLY A 105 16.18 -26.53 -15.05
CA GLY A 105 14.81 -26.65 -15.57
C GLY A 105 13.79 -25.69 -14.95
N LEU A 106 12.87 -26.26 -14.16
CA LEU A 106 11.72 -25.56 -13.58
C LEU A 106 12.07 -24.65 -12.39
N ASP A 107 13.26 -24.80 -11.80
CA ASP A 107 13.72 -23.96 -10.69
C ASP A 107 14.29 -22.62 -11.17
N ARG A 108 14.44 -22.44 -12.49
CA ARG A 108 14.72 -21.16 -13.14
C ARG A 108 13.49 -20.25 -13.11
N LEU A 109 12.97 -19.94 -11.93
CA LEU A 109 11.75 -19.14 -11.77
C LEU A 109 11.88 -17.74 -12.39
N CYS A 110 10.80 -17.25 -12.99
CA CYS A 110 10.64 -15.90 -13.55
C CYS A 110 10.75 -14.84 -12.45
N ARG A 111 11.24 -13.64 -12.77
CA ARG A 111 11.31 -12.52 -11.80
C ARG A 111 9.96 -12.21 -11.16
N HIS A 112 8.86 -12.34 -11.91
CA HIS A 112 7.50 -12.14 -11.38
C HIS A 112 7.07 -13.24 -10.40
N SER A 113 7.61 -14.46 -10.53
CA SER A 113 7.41 -15.51 -9.54
C SER A 113 8.27 -15.30 -8.30
N LEU A 114 9.53 -14.90 -8.47
CA LEU A 114 10.41 -14.56 -7.34
C LEU A 114 9.83 -13.40 -6.52
N THR A 115 9.22 -12.42 -7.18
CA THR A 115 8.62 -11.26 -6.51
C THR A 115 7.17 -11.49 -6.07
N ASN A 116 6.67 -12.74 -6.10
CA ASN A 116 5.30 -13.11 -5.75
C ASN A 116 4.20 -12.36 -6.53
N ARG A 117 4.50 -11.78 -7.70
CA ARG A 117 3.50 -11.17 -8.59
C ARG A 117 2.66 -12.23 -9.32
N ILE A 118 3.20 -13.44 -9.48
CA ILE A 118 2.52 -14.62 -10.05
C ILE A 118 2.96 -15.90 -9.33
N ALA A 119 2.15 -16.98 -9.40
CA ALA A 119 2.38 -18.22 -8.65
C ALA A 119 3.74 -18.90 -8.95
N LYS A 120 3.88 -19.61 -10.07
CA LYS A 120 5.14 -20.24 -10.50
C LYS A 120 5.20 -20.30 -12.01
N ARG A 121 6.27 -19.72 -12.57
CA ARG A 121 6.57 -19.74 -14.00
C ARG A 121 8.08 -19.81 -14.15
N ALA A 122 8.59 -20.72 -14.97
CA ALA A 122 10.00 -20.74 -15.33
C ALA A 122 10.32 -19.63 -16.35
N CYS A 123 11.52 -19.07 -16.28
CA CYS A 123 12.06 -18.11 -17.22
C CYS A 123 12.59 -18.85 -18.45
N ALA A 124 12.12 -18.46 -19.63
CA ALA A 124 12.59 -18.98 -20.92
C ALA A 124 13.58 -18.01 -21.62
N TYR A 125 13.81 -16.84 -21.04
CA TYR A 125 14.53 -15.72 -21.67
C TYR A 125 15.84 -15.39 -20.95
N ASP A 126 16.40 -16.34 -20.20
CA ASP A 126 17.68 -16.18 -19.51
C ASP A 126 17.79 -14.86 -18.70
N TYR A 127 16.66 -14.44 -18.10
CA TYR A 127 16.56 -13.21 -17.30
C TYR A 127 16.88 -11.91 -18.06
N GLU A 128 16.86 -11.93 -19.39
CA GLU A 128 16.82 -10.73 -20.23
C GLU A 128 15.38 -10.17 -20.27
N CYS A 129 14.90 -9.70 -19.11
CA CYS A 129 13.50 -9.27 -18.95
C CYS A 129 13.09 -8.17 -19.93
N SER A 130 13.99 -7.26 -20.29
CA SER A 130 13.72 -6.19 -21.26
C SER A 130 13.37 -6.67 -22.67
N LYS A 131 13.67 -7.93 -23.01
CA LYS A 131 13.36 -8.57 -24.31
C LYS A 131 12.32 -9.69 -24.18
N CYS A 132 11.77 -9.89 -22.99
CA CYS A 132 10.88 -11.00 -22.73
C CYS A 132 9.44 -10.58 -23.01
N ASP A 133 8.79 -11.19 -24.02
CA ASP A 133 7.40 -10.87 -24.36
C ASP A 133 6.44 -11.07 -23.18
N PHE A 134 6.73 -12.02 -22.30
CA PHE A 134 5.93 -12.18 -21.08
C PHE A 134 6.16 -11.05 -20.09
N ASP A 135 7.38 -10.55 -19.98
CA ASP A 135 7.68 -9.40 -19.12
C ASP A 135 7.05 -8.13 -19.69
N GLN A 136 7.21 -7.91 -20.99
CA GLN A 136 6.58 -6.81 -21.70
C GLN A 136 5.06 -6.91 -21.59
N PHE A 137 4.43 -8.05 -21.88
CA PHE A 137 2.99 -8.23 -21.68
C PHE A 137 2.59 -8.05 -20.22
N PHE A 138 3.39 -8.53 -19.26
CA PHE A 138 3.03 -8.43 -17.86
C PHE A 138 3.11 -6.98 -17.37
N GLU A 139 4.19 -6.27 -17.69
CA GLU A 139 4.29 -4.85 -17.39
C GLU A 139 3.26 -4.10 -18.22
N ASP A 140 3.14 -4.27 -19.52
CA ASP A 140 2.16 -3.59 -20.37
C ASP A 140 0.72 -3.92 -20.00
N VAL A 141 0.32 -5.12 -19.60
CA VAL A 141 -1.09 -5.41 -19.24
C VAL A 141 -1.37 -5.06 -17.79
N TRP A 142 -0.41 -5.22 -16.89
CA TRP A 142 -0.58 -4.82 -15.50
C TRP A 142 -0.47 -3.29 -15.35
N THR A 143 0.37 -2.63 -16.13
CA THR A 143 0.41 -1.17 -16.28
C THR A 143 -0.69 -0.66 -17.21
N THR A 144 -1.11 -1.31 -18.28
CA THR A 144 -2.29 -0.81 -19.04
C THR A 144 -3.58 -0.96 -18.24
N LYS A 145 -3.64 -1.89 -17.27
CA LYS A 145 -4.67 -1.90 -16.22
C LYS A 145 -4.40 -0.95 -15.05
N THR A 146 -3.18 -0.40 -14.88
CA THR A 146 -2.80 0.36 -13.66
C THR A 146 -1.76 1.50 -13.79
N GLY A 147 -1.45 1.99 -14.98
CA GLY A 147 -0.19 2.69 -15.25
C GLY A 147 -0.14 3.39 -16.61
N SER A 148 -0.17 4.72 -16.53
CA SER A 148 0.55 5.62 -17.44
C SER A 148 0.00 5.84 -18.84
N ARG A 149 -1.30 6.09 -18.96
CA ARG A 149 -1.75 7.24 -19.74
C ARG A 149 -2.39 8.22 -18.77
N LEU A 150 -2.37 9.53 -19.09
CA LEU A 150 -3.23 10.53 -18.47
C LEU A 150 -4.55 9.82 -18.13
N HIS A 151 -4.83 9.61 -16.85
CA HIS A 151 -6.01 8.85 -16.46
C HIS A 151 -7.17 9.56 -17.17
N GLU A 152 -7.89 8.85 -18.02
CA GLU A 152 -9.12 9.40 -18.56
C GLU A 152 -10.03 9.55 -17.33
N VAL A 153 -10.12 10.80 -16.87
CA VAL A 153 -10.92 11.19 -15.73
C VAL A 153 -12.28 11.51 -16.30
N GLU A 154 -13.26 10.70 -15.95
CA GLU A 154 -14.65 11.05 -16.21
C GLU A 154 -15.09 12.05 -15.14
N GLU A 155 -15.87 13.06 -15.54
CA GLU A 155 -16.44 14.02 -14.62
C GLU A 155 -17.95 13.77 -14.49
N ILE A 156 -18.36 13.33 -13.31
CA ILE A 156 -19.74 12.98 -13.01
C ILE A 156 -20.33 14.09 -12.17
N LYS A 157 -21.09 15.00 -12.81
CA LYS A 157 -21.75 16.13 -12.15
C LYS A 157 -20.80 16.97 -11.27
N GLY A 158 -19.58 17.22 -11.75
CA GLY A 158 -18.57 18.00 -11.02
C GLY A 158 -17.62 17.17 -10.15
N PHE A 159 -17.75 15.84 -10.11
CA PHE A 159 -16.85 14.95 -9.37
C PHE A 159 -15.97 14.13 -10.30
N LYS A 160 -14.66 14.14 -10.03
CA LYS A 160 -13.66 13.44 -10.85
C LYS A 160 -13.60 11.96 -10.48
N VAL A 161 -13.71 11.08 -11.46
CA VAL A 161 -13.53 9.63 -11.29
C VAL A 161 -12.55 9.10 -12.34
N PRO A 162 -11.29 8.79 -11.96
CA PRO A 162 -10.31 8.24 -12.89
C PRO A 162 -10.56 6.78 -13.24
N ARG A 163 -10.32 6.41 -14.51
CA ARG A 163 -10.18 5.01 -14.93
C ARG A 163 -8.92 4.36 -14.37
N GLY A 164 -8.97 3.04 -14.19
CA GLY A 164 -7.86 2.25 -13.65
C GLY A 164 -7.68 2.31 -12.12
N TYR A 165 -8.68 2.86 -11.42
CA TYR A 165 -8.78 2.82 -9.96
C TYR A 165 -9.92 1.88 -9.54
N TYR A 166 -9.81 1.35 -8.33
CA TYR A 166 -10.84 0.54 -7.70
C TYR A 166 -11.43 1.30 -6.52
N PHE A 167 -12.75 1.37 -6.43
CA PHE A 167 -13.47 2.17 -5.44
C PHE A 167 -14.20 1.27 -4.44
N HIS A 168 -14.13 1.68 -3.18
CA HIS A 168 -14.91 1.13 -2.08
C HIS A 168 -16.12 2.03 -1.84
N ASN A 169 -17.24 1.44 -1.45
CA ASN A 169 -18.50 2.14 -1.20
C ASN A 169 -18.46 3.14 -0.02
N GLY A 170 -17.34 3.22 0.69
CA GLY A 170 -17.03 4.23 1.70
C GLY A 170 -16.13 5.36 1.20
N HIS A 171 -16.14 5.64 -0.11
CA HIS A 171 -15.36 6.71 -0.76
C HIS A 171 -13.84 6.66 -0.56
N ALA A 172 -13.33 5.43 -0.43
CA ALA A 172 -11.91 5.14 -0.52
C ALA A 172 -11.58 4.52 -1.87
N TRP A 173 -10.43 4.84 -2.43
CA TRP A 173 -9.92 4.21 -3.64
C TRP A 173 -8.66 3.39 -3.35
N ILE A 174 -8.44 2.36 -4.15
CA ILE A 174 -7.15 1.69 -4.25
C ILE A 174 -6.61 1.74 -5.66
N ARG A 175 -5.29 1.81 -5.77
CA ARG A 175 -4.54 1.64 -7.01
C ARG A 175 -3.51 0.54 -6.81
N ILE A 176 -3.47 -0.42 -7.72
CA ILE A 176 -2.51 -1.53 -7.61
C ILE A 176 -1.13 -1.02 -7.99
N GLU A 177 -0.15 -1.24 -7.12
CA GLU A 177 1.25 -0.94 -7.39
C GLU A 177 2.01 -2.23 -7.69
N SER A 178 3.26 -2.10 -8.09
CA SER A 178 4.16 -3.25 -8.24
C SER A 178 4.38 -3.97 -6.90
N GLY A 179 4.69 -5.28 -6.97
CA GLY A 179 5.19 -6.02 -5.81
C GLY A 179 4.17 -6.38 -4.73
N GLY A 180 2.90 -6.51 -5.08
CA GLY A 180 1.89 -6.97 -4.12
C GLY A 180 1.28 -5.87 -3.25
N CYS A 181 1.60 -4.60 -3.54
CA CYS A 181 1.12 -3.46 -2.77
C CYS A 181 0.01 -2.71 -3.50
N VAL A 182 -0.83 -2.02 -2.74
CA VAL A 182 -1.84 -1.11 -3.25
C VAL A 182 -1.71 0.23 -2.54
N ARG A 183 -1.77 1.32 -3.29
CA ARG A 183 -1.97 2.67 -2.73
C ARG A 183 -3.42 2.83 -2.35
N VAL A 184 -3.68 3.49 -1.23
CA VAL A 184 -5.02 3.79 -0.71
C VAL A 184 -5.17 5.29 -0.55
N GLY A 185 -6.31 5.84 -0.95
CA GLY A 185 -6.66 7.24 -0.73
C GLY A 185 -8.16 7.47 -0.60
N MET A 186 -8.55 8.73 -0.44
CA MET A 186 -9.95 9.18 -0.47
C MET A 186 -10.24 9.83 -1.83
N ASP A 187 -11.46 9.65 -2.32
CA ASP A 187 -11.86 10.15 -3.64
C ASP A 187 -12.22 11.65 -3.64
N ASP A 188 -12.34 12.23 -4.84
CA ASP A 188 -12.71 13.65 -5.03
C ASP A 188 -14.07 13.99 -4.40
N PHE A 189 -15.01 13.04 -4.42
CA PHE A 189 -16.34 13.20 -3.83
C PHE A 189 -16.27 13.44 -2.32
N SER A 190 -15.62 12.56 -1.57
CA SER A 190 -15.52 12.68 -0.11
C SER A 190 -14.79 13.94 0.34
N GLN A 191 -13.77 14.38 -0.42
CA GLN A 191 -13.02 15.61 -0.13
C GLN A 191 -13.87 16.86 -0.37
N LYS A 192 -14.67 16.91 -1.44
CA LYS A 192 -15.60 18.01 -1.70
C LYS A 192 -16.80 18.00 -0.74
N LEU A 193 -17.27 16.81 -0.37
CA LEU A 193 -18.40 16.62 0.55
C LEU A 193 -18.07 17.15 1.96
N LEU A 194 -16.99 16.65 2.55
CA LEU A 194 -16.61 16.94 3.93
C LEU A 194 -15.82 18.25 4.05
N GLY A 195 -15.26 18.74 2.94
CA GLY A 195 -14.36 19.89 2.90
C GLY A 195 -12.91 19.50 3.17
N GLY A 196 -12.04 20.52 3.26
CA GLY A 196 -10.63 20.32 3.55
C GLY A 196 -10.42 19.68 4.92
N ALA A 197 -9.67 18.58 4.97
CA ALA A 197 -9.23 17.99 6.23
C ALA A 197 -8.14 18.86 6.87
N ASP A 198 -8.21 19.06 8.18
CA ASP A 198 -7.13 19.66 8.96
C ASP A 198 -6.04 18.64 9.26
N ALA A 199 -6.42 17.37 9.43
CA ALA A 199 -5.51 16.27 9.70
C ALA A 199 -6.15 14.91 9.37
N PHE A 200 -5.29 13.92 9.18
CA PHE A 200 -5.68 12.52 9.07
C PHE A 200 -5.12 11.70 10.25
N ASP A 201 -5.98 10.91 10.88
CA ASP A 201 -5.59 9.89 11.86
C ASP A 201 -5.08 8.65 11.13
N LEU A 202 -3.88 8.75 10.55
CA LEU A 202 -3.31 7.68 9.75
C LEU A 202 -2.75 6.56 10.65
N PRO A 203 -2.99 5.30 10.28
CA PRO A 203 -2.44 4.14 10.98
C PRO A 203 -0.90 4.07 10.86
N LEU A 204 -0.27 3.33 11.77
CA LEU A 204 1.19 3.14 11.77
C LEU A 204 1.63 2.07 10.76
N MET A 205 2.85 2.20 10.24
CA MET A 205 3.48 1.14 9.44
C MET A 205 3.54 -0.17 10.25
N GLY A 206 3.26 -1.29 9.58
CA GLY A 206 3.17 -2.62 10.17
C GLY A 206 1.83 -2.95 10.82
N LYS A 207 0.89 -2.00 10.92
CA LYS A 207 -0.46 -2.28 11.41
C LYS A 207 -1.24 -3.11 10.40
N GLU A 208 -2.03 -4.07 10.88
CA GLU A 208 -3.00 -4.81 10.08
C GLU A 208 -4.28 -4.00 9.86
N LEU A 209 -4.83 -4.11 8.66
CA LEU A 209 -6.11 -3.56 8.25
C LEU A 209 -7.04 -4.71 7.88
N ASP A 210 -8.27 -4.64 8.38
CA ASP A 210 -9.35 -5.54 8.00
C ASP A 210 -10.35 -4.79 7.12
N ARG A 211 -10.70 -5.36 5.97
CA ARG A 211 -11.68 -4.76 5.06
C ARG A 211 -13.01 -4.57 5.78
N GLY A 212 -13.59 -3.37 5.63
CA GLY A 212 -14.88 -3.03 6.21
C GLY A 212 -14.82 -2.64 7.69
N ASN A 213 -13.66 -2.75 8.35
CA ASN A 213 -13.42 -2.14 9.66
C ASN A 213 -12.80 -0.75 9.51
N VAL A 214 -12.85 0.06 10.57
CA VAL A 214 -12.24 1.40 10.59
C VAL A 214 -10.72 1.29 10.41
N GLY A 215 -10.21 1.87 9.33
CA GLY A 215 -8.78 1.87 9.01
C GLY A 215 -8.06 3.15 9.43
N TRP A 216 -8.69 4.30 9.22
CA TRP A 216 -8.17 5.63 9.54
C TRP A 216 -9.31 6.61 9.79
N GLY A 217 -8.97 7.82 10.22
CA GLY A 217 -9.93 8.92 10.37
C GLY A 217 -9.51 10.19 9.66
N LEU A 218 -10.48 11.02 9.34
CA LEU A 218 -10.34 12.40 8.87
C LEU A 218 -10.81 13.34 9.98
N LYS A 219 -10.06 14.41 10.22
CA LYS A 219 -10.41 15.48 11.16
C LYS A 219 -10.62 16.78 10.40
N ARG A 220 -11.71 17.47 10.74
CA ARG A 220 -12.01 18.82 10.26
C ARG A 220 -12.63 19.63 11.38
N THR A 221 -11.89 20.62 11.86
CA THR A 221 -12.21 21.55 12.93
C THR A 221 -12.66 20.79 14.17
N ALA A 222 -13.95 20.82 14.49
CA ALA A 222 -14.54 20.11 15.63
C ALA A 222 -15.07 18.71 15.26
N ASN A 223 -15.05 18.35 13.99
CA ASN A 223 -15.63 17.12 13.48
C ASN A 223 -14.57 16.06 13.16
N ARG A 224 -14.96 14.80 13.34
CA ARG A 224 -14.14 13.63 13.02
C ARG A 224 -14.99 12.61 12.27
N ALA A 225 -14.43 12.01 11.24
CA ALA A 225 -15.04 10.95 10.47
C ALA A 225 -14.11 9.75 10.42
N ASP A 226 -14.62 8.58 10.75
CA ASP A 226 -13.91 7.32 10.56
C ASP A 226 -14.15 6.80 9.14
N VAL A 227 -13.14 6.16 8.54
CA VAL A 227 -13.21 5.62 7.18
C VAL A 227 -12.87 4.13 7.21
N LEU A 228 -13.65 3.34 6.47
CA LEU A 228 -13.48 1.90 6.40
C LEU A 228 -12.32 1.52 5.48
N SER A 229 -11.57 0.49 5.87
CA SER A 229 -10.52 -0.06 5.01
C SER A 229 -11.14 -0.74 3.77
N PRO A 230 -10.67 -0.42 2.55
CA PRO A 230 -11.15 -1.07 1.33
C PRO A 230 -10.62 -2.50 1.16
N VAL A 231 -9.53 -2.84 1.84
CA VAL A 231 -8.81 -4.12 1.67
C VAL A 231 -8.29 -4.68 2.99
N ASP A 232 -8.04 -5.98 2.99
CA ASP A 232 -7.32 -6.69 4.04
C ASP A 232 -5.81 -6.61 3.75
N GLY A 233 -4.98 -6.33 4.76
CA GLY A 233 -3.52 -6.31 4.56
C GLY A 233 -2.71 -5.63 5.65
N VAL A 234 -1.41 -5.48 5.39
CA VAL A 234 -0.46 -4.83 6.32
C VAL A 234 0.00 -3.51 5.74
N ILE A 235 0.03 -2.48 6.56
CA ILE A 235 0.50 -1.16 6.13
C ILE A 235 2.01 -1.17 5.94
N MET A 236 2.42 -0.72 4.77
CA MET A 236 3.79 -0.75 4.33
C MET A 236 4.45 0.62 4.33
N GLU A 237 3.69 1.66 4.02
CA GLU A 237 4.15 3.04 3.98
C GLU A 237 2.99 3.98 4.30
N VAL A 238 3.30 5.13 4.89
CA VAL A 238 2.33 6.19 5.17
C VAL A 238 2.84 7.48 4.53
N ASN A 239 1.97 8.20 3.83
CA ASN A 239 2.34 9.45 3.16
C ASN A 239 2.64 10.54 4.20
N SER A 240 3.92 10.75 4.48
CA SER A 240 4.37 11.78 5.41
C SER A 240 4.05 13.21 4.95
N GLY A 241 3.88 13.42 3.64
CA GLY A 241 3.57 14.74 3.07
C GLY A 241 2.23 15.31 3.56
N LEU A 242 1.26 14.44 3.89
CA LEU A 242 -0.05 14.85 4.40
C LEU A 242 -0.03 15.37 5.84
N ARG A 243 1.07 15.15 6.59
CA ARG A 243 1.21 15.73 7.93
C ARG A 243 1.48 17.23 7.87
N GLU A 244 2.23 17.65 6.85
CA GLU A 244 2.57 19.06 6.65
C GLU A 244 1.56 19.76 5.73
N ARG A 245 1.00 19.00 4.77
CA ARG A 245 0.14 19.51 3.70
C ARG A 245 -1.10 18.62 3.52
N PRO A 246 -2.04 18.61 4.49
CA PRO A 246 -3.26 17.81 4.40
C PRO A 246 -4.15 18.19 3.20
N GLU A 247 -4.03 19.41 2.69
CA GLU A 247 -4.74 19.92 1.51
C GLU A 247 -4.43 19.15 0.21
N LEU A 248 -3.31 18.42 0.16
CA LEU A 248 -2.98 17.57 -0.99
C LEU A 248 -4.02 16.48 -1.22
N ALA A 249 -4.63 15.95 -0.15
CA ALA A 249 -5.70 14.97 -0.24
C ALA A 249 -6.91 15.53 -1.02
N ARG A 250 -7.20 16.83 -0.89
CA ARG A 250 -8.29 17.51 -1.60
C ARG A 250 -7.90 17.94 -3.01
N HIS A 251 -6.73 18.57 -3.19
CA HIS A 251 -6.35 19.15 -4.48
C HIS A 251 -5.85 18.10 -5.48
N LYS A 252 -5.22 17.03 -4.98
CA LYS A 252 -4.60 15.97 -5.77
C LYS A 252 -4.98 14.58 -5.27
N PRO A 253 -6.29 14.25 -5.15
CA PRO A 253 -6.77 13.05 -4.47
C PRO A 253 -6.23 11.74 -5.06
N TYR A 254 -5.99 11.71 -6.37
CA TYR A 254 -5.50 10.52 -7.10
C TYR A 254 -4.00 10.56 -7.43
N GLU A 255 -3.30 11.61 -7.01
CA GLU A 255 -1.87 11.80 -7.27
C GLU A 255 -1.10 11.86 -5.96
N GLU A 256 -0.80 13.06 -5.46
CA GLU A 256 -0.02 13.29 -4.24
C GLU A 256 -0.86 13.11 -2.94
N GLY A 257 -2.19 13.02 -3.07
CA GLY A 257 -3.16 12.89 -1.98
C GLY A 257 -3.39 11.47 -1.47
N TRP A 258 -2.61 10.47 -1.91
CA TRP A 258 -2.68 9.11 -1.36
C TRP A 258 -2.32 9.10 0.14
N LEU A 259 -2.96 8.24 0.93
CA LEU A 259 -2.81 8.23 2.39
C LEU A 259 -1.71 7.27 2.86
N PHE A 260 -1.76 6.02 2.40
CA PHE A 260 -0.82 4.96 2.77
C PHE A 260 -0.80 3.85 1.72
N MET A 261 0.20 2.97 1.81
CA MET A 261 0.30 1.75 1.01
C MET A 261 0.05 0.52 1.86
N VAL A 262 -0.66 -0.46 1.29
CA VAL A 262 -1.02 -1.72 1.94
C VAL A 262 -0.49 -2.88 1.12
N HIS A 263 0.19 -3.82 1.77
CA HIS A 263 0.51 -5.11 1.17
C HIS A 263 -0.65 -6.07 1.42
N THR A 264 -1.19 -6.64 0.35
CA THR A 264 -2.27 -7.63 0.44
C THR A 264 -1.85 -8.92 -0.26
N PRO A 265 -1.98 -10.09 0.39
CA PRO A 265 -1.52 -11.36 -0.18
C PRO A 265 -2.36 -11.81 -1.38
N ASP A 266 -3.62 -11.35 -1.50
CA ASP A 266 -4.52 -11.65 -2.61
C ASP A 266 -5.12 -10.38 -3.23
N ILE A 267 -4.31 -9.66 -4.02
CA ILE A 267 -4.75 -8.46 -4.75
C ILE A 267 -5.96 -8.75 -5.63
N LYS A 268 -5.97 -9.90 -6.32
CA LYS A 268 -7.06 -10.22 -7.25
C LYS A 268 -8.38 -10.42 -6.52
N GLY A 269 -8.35 -11.13 -5.39
CA GLY A 269 -9.52 -11.30 -4.53
C GLY A 269 -9.98 -10.00 -3.88
N ALA A 270 -9.06 -9.10 -3.53
CA ALA A 270 -9.38 -7.78 -3.02
C ALA A 270 -10.04 -6.90 -4.09
N ALA A 271 -9.42 -6.79 -5.27
CA ALA A 271 -9.91 -5.96 -6.38
C ALA A 271 -11.29 -6.39 -6.90
N LYS A 272 -11.60 -7.69 -6.90
CA LYS A 272 -12.93 -8.22 -7.31
C LYS A 272 -14.09 -7.77 -6.42
N LYS A 273 -13.81 -7.29 -5.21
CA LYS A 273 -14.84 -6.83 -4.26
C LYS A 273 -15.05 -5.32 -4.30
N LEU A 274 -14.37 -4.64 -5.22
CA LEU A 274 -14.38 -3.20 -5.39
C LEU A 274 -14.92 -2.86 -6.78
N MET A 275 -15.39 -1.63 -6.92
CA MET A 275 -15.99 -1.13 -8.15
C MET A 275 -14.90 -0.56 -9.05
N ALA A 276 -14.96 -0.82 -10.35
CA ALA A 276 -14.01 -0.27 -11.32
C ALA A 276 -14.71 0.18 -12.60
N ASP A 277 -14.10 1.13 -13.32
CA ASP A 277 -14.54 1.62 -14.63
C ASP A 277 -16.05 1.97 -14.63
N ALA A 278 -16.85 1.37 -15.52
CA ALA A 278 -18.28 1.66 -15.66
C ALA A 278 -19.07 1.52 -14.36
N GLU A 279 -18.76 0.50 -13.54
CA GLU A 279 -19.42 0.29 -12.25
C GLU A 279 -19.15 1.45 -11.29
N SER A 280 -17.91 1.96 -11.29
CA SER A 280 -17.55 3.11 -10.44
C SER A 280 -18.28 4.40 -10.87
N PHE A 281 -18.55 4.56 -12.17
CA PHE A 281 -19.27 5.72 -12.68
C PHE A 281 -20.76 5.67 -12.33
N GLU A 282 -21.40 4.51 -12.51
CA GLU A 282 -22.80 4.32 -12.13
C GLU A 282 -23.01 4.50 -10.62
N TRP A 283 -22.10 3.94 -9.82
CA TRP A 283 -22.09 4.15 -8.37
C TRP A 283 -21.94 5.62 -8.01
N MET A 284 -20.94 6.32 -8.56
CA MET A 284 -20.73 7.74 -8.27
C MET A 284 -21.95 8.59 -8.66
N ASN A 285 -22.57 8.33 -9.82
CA ASN A 285 -23.80 9.02 -10.22
C ASN A 285 -24.95 8.76 -9.23
N THR A 286 -24.99 7.59 -8.61
CA THR A 286 -25.97 7.26 -7.56
C THR A 286 -25.68 8.02 -6.27
N GLU A 287 -24.42 8.07 -5.82
CA GLU A 287 -24.03 8.84 -4.62
C GLU A 287 -24.31 10.34 -4.81
N VAL A 288 -24.05 10.90 -5.99
CA VAL A 288 -24.39 12.30 -6.28
C VAL A 288 -25.89 12.56 -6.23
N LYS A 289 -26.73 11.66 -6.75
CA LYS A 289 -28.20 11.79 -6.65
C LYS A 289 -28.69 11.73 -5.20
N ILE A 290 -28.09 10.88 -4.37
CA ILE A 290 -28.40 10.82 -2.94
C ILE A 290 -28.05 12.15 -2.27
N LEU A 291 -26.89 12.72 -2.62
CA LEU A 291 -26.45 14.00 -2.10
C LEU A 291 -27.37 15.15 -2.52
N GLU A 292 -27.76 15.22 -3.80
CA GLU A 292 -28.71 16.21 -4.31
C GLU A 292 -30.03 16.16 -3.54
N GLY A 293 -30.59 14.96 -3.30
CA GLY A 293 -31.80 14.82 -2.49
C GLY A 293 -31.62 15.26 -1.03
N MET A 294 -30.46 14.96 -0.42
CA MET A 294 -30.15 15.46 0.92
C MET A 294 -30.01 16.98 0.98
N ILE A 295 -29.50 17.60 -0.08
CA ILE A 295 -29.40 19.06 -0.20
C ILE A 295 -30.81 19.65 -0.36
N GLU A 296 -31.66 19.09 -1.23
CA GLU A 296 -33.04 19.54 -1.42
C GLU A 296 -33.86 19.50 -0.12
N ASP A 297 -33.66 18.48 0.71
CA ASP A 297 -34.30 18.37 2.04
C ASP A 297 -34.03 19.58 2.94
N VAL A 298 -32.87 20.23 2.77
CA VAL A 298 -32.36 21.27 3.66
C VAL A 298 -32.48 22.66 3.03
N SER A 299 -32.12 22.82 1.76
CA SER A 299 -32.12 24.11 1.05
C SER A 299 -33.38 24.36 0.22
N GLY A 300 -34.27 23.38 0.09
CA GLY A 300 -35.37 23.43 -0.86
C GLY A 300 -34.92 23.10 -2.30
N PRO A 301 -35.82 23.27 -3.29
CA PRO A 301 -35.59 22.81 -4.66
C PRO A 301 -34.36 23.49 -5.29
N LEU A 302 -33.52 22.67 -5.93
CA LEU A 302 -32.32 23.15 -6.61
C LEU A 302 -32.68 23.96 -7.88
N PRO A 303 -31.86 24.96 -8.25
CA PRO A 303 -32.02 25.70 -9.49
C PRO A 303 -32.03 24.78 -10.73
N ALA A 304 -32.98 25.03 -11.64
CA ALA A 304 -33.16 24.24 -12.87
C ALA A 304 -32.06 24.47 -13.93
N ASP A 305 -31.18 25.45 -13.72
CA ASP A 305 -30.11 25.84 -14.65
C ASP A 305 -28.84 24.98 -14.54
N GLY A 306 -28.83 23.99 -13.65
CA GLY A 306 -27.76 22.97 -13.61
C GLY A 306 -26.43 23.51 -13.09
N GLY A 307 -26.45 24.20 -11.94
CA GLY A 307 -25.25 24.63 -11.24
C GLY A 307 -24.37 23.47 -10.75
N TYR A 308 -23.06 23.72 -10.63
CA TYR A 308 -22.13 22.78 -10.00
C TYR A 308 -22.20 22.89 -8.48
N LEU A 309 -22.08 21.75 -7.79
CA LEU A 309 -21.94 21.76 -6.34
C LEU A 309 -20.63 22.49 -5.96
N ALA A 310 -20.74 23.42 -5.01
CA ALA A 310 -19.59 24.10 -4.47
C ALA A 310 -18.62 23.11 -3.82
N GLU A 311 -17.33 23.45 -3.80
CA GLU A 311 -16.38 22.74 -2.95
C GLU A 311 -16.72 23.00 -1.46
N ASP A 312 -16.43 22.03 -0.59
CA ASP A 312 -16.76 22.08 0.84
C ASP A 312 -18.27 22.19 1.11
N ILE A 313 -19.01 21.17 0.68
CA ILE A 313 -20.48 21.12 0.76
C ILE A 313 -20.96 21.24 2.21
N PHE A 314 -20.35 20.49 3.15
CA PHE A 314 -20.71 20.59 4.57
C PHE A 314 -20.42 21.99 5.15
N GLY A 315 -19.35 22.66 4.72
CA GLY A 315 -19.04 24.02 5.17
C GLY A 315 -20.07 25.05 4.70
N ASN A 316 -20.62 24.87 3.51
CA ASN A 316 -21.64 25.77 2.96
C ASN A 316 -23.06 25.43 3.45
N LEU A 317 -23.34 24.16 3.75
CA LEU A 317 -24.64 23.66 4.20
C LEU A 317 -24.48 22.81 5.49
N PRO A 318 -24.22 23.44 6.64
CA PRO A 318 -23.98 22.72 7.90
C PRO A 318 -25.22 21.94 8.38
N ASP A 319 -26.42 22.37 7.99
CA ASP A 319 -27.70 21.74 8.33
C ASP A 319 -27.86 20.33 7.73
N LEU A 320 -27.04 19.95 6.74
CA LEU A 320 -26.94 18.57 6.27
C LEU A 320 -26.53 17.60 7.40
N GLY A 321 -25.80 18.11 8.40
CA GLY A 321 -25.37 17.38 9.58
C GLY A 321 -24.20 16.42 9.31
N TRP A 322 -23.07 16.65 9.99
CA TRP A 322 -21.86 15.85 9.83
C TRP A 322 -22.11 14.35 9.98
N ALA A 323 -22.78 13.94 11.05
CA ALA A 323 -23.07 12.53 11.32
C ALA A 323 -23.98 11.88 10.27
N ARG A 324 -24.91 12.64 9.68
CA ARG A 324 -25.78 12.15 8.60
C ARG A 324 -24.93 11.91 7.34
N LEU A 325 -24.08 12.86 6.97
CA LEU A 325 -23.18 12.74 5.82
C LEU A 325 -22.20 11.56 5.96
N THR A 326 -21.48 11.47 7.08
CA THR A 326 -20.47 10.41 7.26
C THR A 326 -21.10 9.02 7.30
N LYS A 327 -22.27 8.88 7.95
CA LYS A 327 -23.01 7.61 7.98
C LYS A 327 -23.53 7.22 6.61
N THR A 328 -24.05 8.17 5.84
CA THR A 328 -24.58 7.91 4.50
C THR A 328 -23.48 7.55 3.51
N PHE A 329 -22.38 8.31 3.48
CA PHE A 329 -21.38 8.20 2.42
C PHE A 329 -20.17 7.34 2.82
N LEU A 330 -19.59 7.52 4.01
CA LEU A 330 -18.41 6.75 4.41
C LEU A 330 -18.73 5.36 4.96
N LYS A 331 -20.02 5.08 5.24
CA LYS A 331 -20.55 3.82 5.78
C LYS A 331 -19.93 3.39 7.13
N ALA A 332 -19.11 4.22 7.75
CA ALA A 332 -18.58 4.01 9.10
C ALA A 332 -19.72 4.20 10.12
N LYS A 333 -19.73 3.34 11.15
CA LYS A 333 -20.80 3.28 12.15
C LYS A 333 -20.64 4.31 13.26
#